data_AF-A0A9X8DT59-F1
#
_entry.id   AF-A0A9X8DT59-F1
#
_cell.length_a   1.000
_cell.length_b   1.000
_cell.length_c   1.000
_cell.angle_alpha   90.00
_cell.angle_beta   90.00
_cell.angle_gamma   90.00
#
_symmetry.space_group_name_H-M   'P 1'
#
loop_
_entity.id
_entity.type
_entity.pdbx_description
1 polymer ?
#
loop_
_entity_poly.entity_id
_entity_poly.type
_entity_poly.pdbx_seq_one_letter_code
_entity_poly.pdbx_strand_id
1 'polypeptide(L)'
;LAQVVGVPQSVLDAEFDSYLKAARGLAADAFGRTAFANVTELRPMFVLEVEPVVHYCMGGVQINEHAEVVLGNHTTPVKGLYAAGEVSGGLHGGNRLGGNSLTECVVFGRLAGQRAAALVASKY
;
A
#
# COMPACT_ATOMS: atom_id res chain seq x y z
N LEU A 1 -19.31 14.86 18.57
CA LEU A 1 -19.14 13.63 17.78
C LEU A 1 -20.46 12.89 17.57
N ALA A 2 -21.20 12.50 18.61
CA ALA A 2 -22.49 11.79 18.46
C ALA A 2 -23.46 12.49 17.51
N GLN A 3 -23.61 13.80 17.70
CA GLN A 3 -24.42 14.64 16.82
C GLN A 3 -23.91 14.71 15.36
N VAL A 4 -22.59 14.68 15.15
CA VAL A 4 -21.98 14.73 13.81
C VAL A 4 -22.20 13.40 13.07
N VAL A 5 -22.08 12.28 13.79
CA VAL A 5 -22.28 10.93 13.24
C VAL A 5 -23.77 10.55 13.20
N GLY A 6 -24.65 11.33 13.82
CA GLY A 6 -26.10 11.09 13.83
C GLY A 6 -26.54 9.91 14.72
N VAL A 7 -25.80 9.62 15.80
CA VAL A 7 -26.09 8.52 16.73
C VAL A 7 -26.29 9.03 18.16
N PRO A 8 -27.02 8.30 19.03
CA PRO A 8 -27.08 8.62 20.46
C PRO A 8 -25.70 8.56 21.12
N GLN A 9 -25.45 9.42 22.11
CA GLN A 9 -24.18 9.46 22.84
C GLN A 9 -23.82 8.11 23.48
N SER A 10 -24.82 7.38 23.99
CA SER A 10 -24.64 6.06 24.59
C SER A 10 -24.07 5.01 23.63
N VAL A 11 -24.34 5.12 22.33
CA VAL A 11 -23.78 4.22 21.31
C VAL A 11 -22.28 4.46 21.19
N LEU A 12 -21.85 5.72 21.10
CA LEU A 12 -20.42 6.05 21.05
C LEU A 12 -19.68 5.64 22.32
N ASP A 13 -20.28 5.87 23.49
CA ASP A 13 -19.65 5.51 24.78
C ASP A 13 -19.45 3.99 24.86
N ALA A 14 -20.45 3.21 24.45
CA ALA A 14 -20.35 1.74 24.40
C ALA A 14 -19.28 1.25 23.41
N GLU A 15 -19.18 1.85 22.22
CA GLU A 15 -18.16 1.51 21.22
C GLU A 15 -16.75 1.84 21.72
N PHE A 16 -16.56 3.01 22.34
CA PHE A 16 -15.28 3.40 22.92
C PHE A 16 -14.84 2.49 24.07
N ASP A 17 -15.78 2.10 24.94
CA ASP A 17 -15.51 1.15 26.02
C ASP A 17 -15.13 -0.23 25.47
N SER A 18 -15.83 -0.70 24.45
CA SER A 18 -15.52 -1.95 23.76
C SER A 18 -14.13 -1.92 23.14
N TYR A 19 -13.81 -0.86 22.40
CA TYR A 19 -12.50 -0.65 21.79
C TYR A 19 -11.37 -0.62 22.82
N LEU A 20 -11.54 0.11 23.93
CA LEU A 20 -10.52 0.21 24.98
C LEU A 20 -10.31 -1.13 25.71
N LYS A 21 -11.37 -1.91 25.94
CA LYS A 21 -11.24 -3.27 26.50
C LYS A 21 -10.43 -4.16 25.56
N ALA A 22 -10.70 -4.12 24.26
CA ALA A 22 -9.96 -4.88 23.27
C ALA A 22 -8.49 -4.44 23.19
N ALA A 23 -8.24 -3.13 23.10
CA ALA A 23 -6.90 -2.55 23.04
C ALA A 23 -6.04 -2.85 24.27
N ARG A 24 -6.67 -2.98 25.46
CA ARG A 24 -6.01 -3.36 26.71
C ARG A 24 -5.87 -4.88 26.90
N GLY A 25 -6.33 -5.68 25.94
CA GLY A 25 -6.31 -7.15 26.04
C GLY A 25 -7.29 -7.72 27.07
N LEU A 26 -8.29 -6.96 27.48
CA LEU A 26 -9.31 -7.37 28.46
C LEU A 26 -10.50 -8.08 27.81
N ALA A 27 -10.65 -7.98 26.49
CA ALA A 27 -11.68 -8.65 25.70
C ALA A 27 -11.18 -8.87 24.26
N ALA A 28 -11.84 -9.78 23.52
CA ALA A 28 -11.62 -9.89 22.08
C ALA A 28 -12.31 -8.74 21.33
N ASP A 29 -11.71 -8.28 20.24
CA ASP A 29 -12.33 -7.33 19.34
C ASP A 29 -13.47 -7.97 18.55
N ALA A 30 -14.61 -7.28 18.44
CA ALA A 30 -15.80 -7.79 17.74
C ALA A 30 -15.57 -8.02 16.24
N PHE A 31 -14.57 -7.36 15.63
CA PHE A 31 -14.24 -7.45 14.21
C PHE A 31 -12.94 -8.25 13.97
N GLY A 32 -12.41 -8.92 15.00
CA GLY A 32 -11.21 -9.75 14.90
C GLY A 32 -9.90 -8.97 14.80
N ARG A 33 -9.89 -7.67 15.12
CA ARG A 33 -8.65 -6.89 15.18
C ARG A 33 -7.72 -7.44 16.26
N THR A 34 -6.47 -7.74 15.89
CA THR A 34 -5.44 -8.26 16.81
C THR A 34 -4.32 -7.26 17.10
N ALA A 35 -4.15 -6.23 16.27
CA ALA A 35 -3.12 -5.21 16.41
C ALA A 35 -3.74 -3.85 16.77
N PHE A 36 -3.50 -3.38 17.99
CA PHE A 36 -3.94 -2.07 18.47
C PHE A 36 -2.75 -1.13 18.56
N ALA A 37 -2.99 0.16 18.30
CA ALA A 37 -2.06 1.18 18.76
C ALA A 37 -2.08 1.18 20.29
N ASN A 38 -0.98 1.58 20.95
CA ASN A 38 -0.85 1.65 22.41
C ASN A 38 -1.73 2.77 23.01
N VAL A 39 -3.05 2.68 22.78
CA VAL A 39 -4.04 3.66 23.17
C VAL A 39 -4.56 3.27 24.54
N THR A 40 -4.13 4.02 25.55
CA THR A 40 -4.63 3.88 26.93
C THR A 40 -5.86 4.73 27.17
N GLU A 41 -6.02 5.84 26.44
CA GLU A 41 -7.14 6.77 26.55
C GLU A 41 -7.51 7.34 25.18
N LEU A 42 -8.78 7.68 24.98
CA LEU A 42 -9.28 8.18 23.69
C LEU A 42 -9.39 9.71 23.64
N ARG A 43 -9.08 10.44 24.71
CA ARG A 43 -9.28 11.91 24.78
C ARG A 43 -7.95 12.67 24.83
N PRO A 44 -7.85 13.85 24.21
CA PRO A 44 -8.86 14.50 23.35
C PRO A 44 -9.07 13.75 22.02
N MET A 45 -10.30 13.79 21.50
CA MET A 45 -10.67 13.12 20.25
C MET A 45 -10.57 14.08 19.06
N PHE A 46 -9.97 13.60 17.98
CA PHE A 46 -10.02 14.23 16.66
C PHE A 46 -10.85 13.36 15.72
N VAL A 47 -11.62 14.00 14.85
CA VAL A 47 -12.62 13.33 14.02
C VAL A 47 -12.42 13.83 12.59
N LEU A 48 -12.30 12.89 11.65
CA LEU A 48 -12.22 13.18 10.23
C LEU A 48 -13.26 12.34 9.49
N GLU A 49 -13.95 12.96 8.55
CA GLU A 49 -14.76 12.26 7.56
C GLU A 49 -13.84 11.72 6.47
N VAL A 50 -14.05 10.46 6.06
CA VAL A 50 -13.21 9.77 5.08
C VAL A 50 -14.07 9.03 4.07
N GLU A 51 -13.64 9.00 2.81
CA GLU A 51 -14.27 8.24 1.73
C GLU A 51 -13.23 7.51 0.88
N PRO A 52 -13.61 6.42 0.18
CA PRO A 52 -12.72 5.73 -0.75
C PRO A 52 -12.42 6.58 -1.99
N VAL A 53 -11.14 6.59 -2.41
CA VAL A 53 -10.69 7.25 -3.65
C VAL A 53 -9.81 6.28 -4.44
N VAL A 54 -9.80 6.41 -5.77
CA VAL A 54 -8.85 5.69 -6.63
C VAL A 54 -7.43 6.00 -6.17
N HIS A 55 -6.67 4.96 -5.84
CA HIS A 55 -5.38 5.13 -5.17
C HIS A 55 -4.17 4.61 -5.96
N TYR A 56 -4.30 3.47 -6.65
CA TYR A 56 -3.17 2.82 -7.32
C TYR A 56 -3.64 1.93 -8.48
N CYS A 57 -2.87 1.91 -9.56
CA CYS A 57 -3.07 0.99 -10.69
C CYS A 57 -2.00 -0.11 -10.68
N MET A 58 -2.39 -1.33 -10.31
CA MET A 58 -1.45 -2.47 -10.22
C MET A 58 -0.98 -3.03 -11.58
N GLY A 59 -1.76 -2.77 -12.63
CA GLY A 59 -1.39 -3.12 -14.00
C GLY A 59 -0.43 -2.11 -14.61
N GLY A 60 0.16 -2.44 -15.75
CA GLY A 60 1.10 -1.55 -16.42
C GLY A 60 1.91 -2.27 -17.49
N VAL A 61 2.99 -1.64 -17.93
CA VAL A 61 3.93 -2.26 -18.87
C VAL A 61 4.61 -3.45 -18.20
N GLN A 62 4.70 -4.55 -18.94
CA GLN A 62 5.25 -5.78 -18.41
C GLN A 62 6.79 -5.67 -18.38
N ILE A 63 7.39 -6.04 -17.25
CA ILE A 63 8.84 -6.07 -17.08
C ILE A 63 9.32 -7.44 -16.58
N ASN A 64 10.58 -7.77 -16.84
CA ASN A 64 11.26 -8.90 -16.20
C ASN A 64 11.99 -8.47 -14.91
N GLU A 65 12.68 -9.41 -14.27
CA GLU A 65 13.47 -9.21 -13.06
C GLU A 65 14.71 -8.30 -13.26
N HIS A 66 14.97 -7.85 -14.49
CA HIS A 66 16.02 -6.91 -14.86
C HIS A 66 15.48 -5.51 -15.21
N ALA A 67 14.19 -5.27 -14.94
CA ALA A 67 13.46 -4.04 -15.27
C ALA A 67 13.38 -3.75 -16.79
N GLU A 68 13.64 -4.75 -17.64
CA GLU A 68 13.52 -4.63 -19.10
C GLU A 68 12.05 -4.79 -19.48
N VAL A 69 11.55 -3.92 -20.36
CA VAL A 69 10.19 -4.06 -20.90
C VAL A 69 10.14 -5.31 -21.78
N VAL A 70 9.13 -6.15 -21.58
CA VAL A 70 8.96 -7.41 -22.31
C VAL A 70 7.70 -7.40 -23.18
N LEU A 71 7.81 -8.02 -24.35
CA LEU A 71 6.68 -8.30 -25.24
C LEU A 71 6.23 -9.76 -25.11
N GLY A 72 4.98 -10.01 -25.48
CA GLY A 72 4.35 -11.33 -25.40
C GLY A 72 4.18 -11.82 -23.96
N ASN A 73 4.12 -13.13 -23.76
CA ASN A 73 3.96 -13.74 -22.44
C ASN A 73 5.28 -13.77 -21.64
N HIS A 74 5.89 -12.60 -21.40
CA HIS A 74 7.15 -12.41 -20.65
C HIS A 74 8.42 -12.95 -21.34
N THR A 75 8.42 -13.18 -22.66
CA THR A 75 9.51 -13.93 -23.29
C THR A 75 10.56 -13.08 -23.99
N THR A 76 10.18 -11.89 -24.48
CA THR A 76 11.07 -11.13 -25.38
C THR A 76 11.33 -9.72 -24.87
N PRO A 77 12.53 -9.44 -24.32
CA PRO A 77 12.93 -8.10 -23.92
C PRO A 77 13.04 -7.14 -25.11
N VAL A 78 12.52 -5.92 -24.94
CA VAL A 78 12.72 -4.81 -25.87
C VAL A 78 14.07 -4.17 -25.56
N LYS A 79 15.05 -4.40 -26.44
CA LYS A 79 16.42 -3.95 -26.23
C LYS A 79 16.49 -2.44 -25.99
N GLY A 80 17.04 -2.05 -24.83
CA GLY A 80 17.26 -0.66 -24.45
C GLY A 80 16.06 0.05 -23.84
N LEU A 81 14.93 -0.64 -23.66
CA LEU A 81 13.74 -0.10 -23.01
C LEU A 81 13.57 -0.71 -21.62
N TYR A 82 13.54 0.16 -20.62
CA TYR A 82 13.39 -0.20 -19.22
C TYR A 82 12.21 0.56 -18.61
N ALA A 83 11.57 -0.02 -17.59
CA ALA A 83 10.49 0.62 -16.85
C ALA A 83 10.57 0.27 -15.36
N ALA A 84 10.08 1.17 -14.51
CA ALA A 84 10.08 1.01 -13.06
C ALA A 84 8.99 1.88 -12.41
N GLY A 85 8.49 1.44 -11.25
CA GLY A 85 7.41 2.12 -10.53
C GLY A 85 6.03 1.78 -11.08
N GLU A 86 5.02 2.58 -10.71
CA GLU A 86 3.60 2.32 -11.02
C GLU A 86 3.26 2.20 -12.51
N VAL A 87 4.14 2.67 -13.41
CA VAL A 87 3.99 2.42 -14.84
C VAL A 87 4.11 0.93 -15.19
N SER A 88 4.77 0.15 -14.34
CA SER A 88 5.03 -1.28 -14.53
C SER A 88 3.96 -2.17 -13.90
N GLY A 89 3.67 -3.30 -14.54
CA GLY A 89 2.67 -4.27 -14.10
C GLY A 89 3.28 -5.58 -13.61
N GLY A 90 2.53 -6.29 -12.77
CA GLY A 90 2.82 -7.66 -12.36
C GLY A 90 3.35 -7.84 -10.93
N LEU A 91 4.03 -6.82 -10.37
CA LEU A 91 4.60 -6.90 -9.02
C LEU A 91 3.54 -7.08 -7.92
N HIS A 92 2.42 -6.38 -8.07
CA HIS A 92 1.37 -6.32 -7.03
C HIS A 92 0.20 -7.25 -7.28
N GLY A 93 0.17 -7.96 -8.42
CA GLY A 93 -0.93 -8.83 -8.81
C GLY A 93 -2.30 -8.12 -8.72
N GLY A 94 -3.26 -8.76 -8.04
CA GLY A 94 -4.60 -8.22 -7.85
C GLY A 94 -4.74 -7.17 -6.74
N ASN A 95 -3.74 -7.01 -5.86
CA ASN A 95 -3.81 -6.05 -4.76
C ASN A 95 -2.43 -5.67 -4.23
N ARG A 96 -2.14 -4.37 -4.19
CA ARG A 96 -0.91 -3.85 -3.60
C ARG A 96 -0.99 -3.79 -2.07
N LEU A 97 0.03 -4.30 -1.38
CA LEU A 97 0.19 -4.09 0.06
C LEU A 97 0.70 -2.69 0.40
N GLY A 98 0.22 -2.12 1.50
CA GLY A 98 0.68 -0.83 2.02
C GLY A 98 2.19 -0.83 2.24
N GLY A 99 2.89 0.21 1.77
CA GLY A 99 4.35 0.32 1.84
C GLY A 99 5.13 -0.27 0.65
N ASN A 100 4.51 -1.11 -0.18
CA ASN A 100 5.23 -1.75 -1.30
C ASN A 100 5.53 -0.81 -2.48
N SER A 101 4.70 0.21 -2.76
CA SER A 101 4.88 1.07 -3.94
C SER A 101 6.19 1.87 -3.89
N LEU A 102 6.50 2.50 -2.74
CA LEU A 102 7.75 3.24 -2.60
C LEU A 102 8.97 2.31 -2.68
N THR A 103 8.86 1.12 -2.08
CA THR A 103 9.89 0.08 -2.14
C THR A 103 10.14 -0.36 -3.59
N GLU A 104 9.09 -0.62 -4.36
CA GLU A 104 9.17 -0.91 -5.79
C GLU A 104 9.90 0.21 -6.54
N CYS A 105 9.46 1.47 -6.38
CA CYS A 105 10.04 2.60 -7.09
C CYS A 105 11.56 2.70 -6.86
N VAL A 106 12.00 2.52 -5.61
CA VAL A 106 13.43 2.58 -5.28
C VAL A 106 14.19 1.39 -5.84
N VAL A 107 13.69 0.16 -5.65
CA VAL A 107 14.40 -1.06 -6.06
C VAL A 107 14.47 -1.16 -7.59
N PHE A 108 13.33 -1.10 -8.27
CA PHE A 108 13.28 -1.24 -9.73
C PHE A 108 13.79 0.01 -10.44
N GLY A 109 13.62 1.21 -9.86
CA GLY A 109 14.19 2.43 -10.42
C GLY A 109 15.73 2.39 -10.42
N ARG A 110 16.33 1.95 -9.30
CA ARG A 110 17.79 1.77 -9.23
C ARG A 110 18.27 0.69 -10.20
N LEU A 111 17.58 -0.44 -10.27
CA LEU A 111 17.93 -1.54 -11.17
C LEU A 111 17.84 -1.11 -12.65
N ALA A 112 16.74 -0.50 -13.05
CA ALA A 112 16.55 0.04 -14.40
C ALA A 112 17.68 1.01 -14.79
N GLY A 113 18.02 1.95 -13.90
CA GLY A 113 19.12 2.89 -14.13
C GLY A 113 20.48 2.21 -14.30
N GLN A 114 20.81 1.24 -13.45
CA GLN A 114 22.06 0.49 -13.56
C GLN A 114 22.15 -0.33 -14.86
N ARG A 115 21.06 -0.98 -15.25
CA ARG A 115 21.00 -1.80 -16.46
C ARG A 115 21.08 -0.95 -17.73
N ALA A 116 20.35 0.17 -17.76
CA ALA A 116 20.42 1.13 -18.85
C ALA A 116 21.84 1.69 -19.03
N ALA A 117 22.50 2.08 -17.93
CA ALA A 117 23.87 2.58 -17.97
C ALA A 117 24.87 1.51 -18.46
N ALA A 118 24.77 0.28 -17.95
CA ALA A 118 25.65 -0.83 -18.35
C ALA A 118 25.52 -1.16 -19.84
N LEU A 119 24.30 -1.14 -20.39
CA LEU A 119 24.05 -1.37 -21.82
C LEU A 119 24.73 -0.33 -22.73
N VAL A 120 24.82 0.93 -22.27
CA VAL A 120 25.50 1.99 -23.01
C VAL A 120 27.02 1.84 -22.87
N ALA A 121 27.52 1.55 -21.68
CA ALA A 121 28.94 1.35 -21.42
C ALA A 121 29.52 0.18 -22.23
N SER A 122 28.79 -0.92 -22.38
CA SER A 122 29.26 -2.11 -23.13
C SER A 122 29.36 -1.91 -24.65
N LYS A 123 28.99 -0.73 -25.17
CA LYS A 123 29.14 -0.39 -26.59
C LYS A 123 30.51 0.24 -26.91
N TYR A 124 31.31 0.52 -25.89
CA TYR A 124 32.65 1.08 -25.95
C TYR A 124 33.64 0.12 -25.27
#